data_AF-A0A8E0VE89-F1
#
_entry.id   AF-A0A8E0VE89-F1
#
_cell.length_a   1.000
_cell.length_b   1.000
_cell.length_c   1.000
_cell.angle_alpha   90.00
_cell.angle_beta   90.00
_cell.angle_gamma   90.00
#
_symmetry.space_group_name_H-M   'P 1'
#
loop_
_entity.id
_entity.type
_entity.pdbx_description
1 polymer ?
#
loop_
_entity_poly.entity_id
_entity_poly.type
_entity_poly.pdbx_seq_one_letter_code
_entity_poly.pdbx_strand_id
1 'polypeptide(L)'
;MGVKWFPVRVTTPESVLEFKLKQNSSGRQLFNQAVVRHGKYDPEVHQRGFLNIPNYIPAHVLEQHTLTNDQWEEKVVQWYKQHSDLSKQDAIMEYLKVAQDLEMYGVNYFHIRNVKQTELWLGCDSLGLNIYDAEDKLTPKISFPWNEIRKLVYSHSKFTVKSTDTSSKVSVQ
;
A
#
# COMPACT_ATOMS: atom_id res chain seq x y z
N MET A 1 19.33 -13.56 -0.04
CA MET A 1 18.27 -13.35 -1.05
C MET A 1 17.34 -12.29 -0.51
N GLY A 2 17.31 -11.10 -1.12
CA GLY A 2 16.50 -9.97 -0.65
C GLY A 2 15.02 -10.17 -0.99
N VAL A 3 14.13 -9.78 -0.08
CA VAL A 3 12.68 -9.76 -0.32
C VAL A 3 12.39 -8.77 -1.45
N LYS A 4 11.75 -9.25 -2.54
CA LYS A 4 11.40 -8.40 -3.68
C LYS A 4 10.02 -7.79 -3.49
N TRP A 5 9.96 -6.48 -3.68
CA TRP A 5 8.80 -5.63 -3.42
C TRP A 5 8.18 -5.12 -4.70
N PHE A 6 6.86 -4.92 -4.71
CA PHE A 6 6.15 -4.48 -5.91
C PHE A 6 5.01 -3.48 -5.68
N PRO A 7 4.95 -2.34 -6.39
CA PRO A 7 3.86 -1.37 -6.26
C PRO A 7 2.53 -1.91 -6.79
N VAL A 8 1.51 -1.96 -5.94
CA VAL A 8 0.10 -2.21 -6.26
C VAL A 8 -0.69 -0.92 -6.15
N ARG A 9 -1.63 -0.75 -7.08
CA ARG A 9 -2.54 0.38 -7.15
C ARG A 9 -3.98 -0.13 -7.05
N VAL A 10 -4.76 0.46 -6.15
CA VAL A 10 -6.17 0.14 -5.92
C VAL A 10 -6.99 1.39 -6.16
N THR A 11 -7.99 1.30 -7.01
CA THR A 11 -8.94 2.38 -7.24
C THR A 11 -10.26 2.02 -6.56
N THR A 12 -10.64 2.79 -5.55
CA THR A 12 -12.00 2.82 -4.99
C THR A 12 -12.81 3.91 -5.71
N PRO A 13 -14.15 3.98 -5.53
CA PRO A 13 -14.94 5.07 -6.09
C PRO A 13 -14.51 6.47 -5.62
N GLU A 14 -13.87 6.56 -4.45
CA GLU A 14 -13.55 7.82 -3.77
C GLU A 14 -12.05 8.13 -3.74
N SER A 15 -11.19 7.13 -3.99
CA SER A 15 -9.74 7.26 -3.78
C SER A 15 -8.91 6.26 -4.59
N VAL A 16 -7.62 6.56 -4.74
CA VAL A 16 -6.61 5.65 -5.28
C VAL A 16 -5.58 5.38 -4.19
N LEU A 17 -5.38 4.11 -3.83
CA LEU A 17 -4.39 3.67 -2.85
C LEU A 17 -3.21 3.01 -3.59
N GLU A 18 -1.99 3.42 -3.29
CA GLU A 18 -0.77 2.82 -3.83
C GLU A 18 0.13 2.31 -2.70
N PHE A 19 0.58 1.06 -2.78
CA PHE A 19 1.42 0.44 -1.74
C PHE A 19 2.34 -0.63 -2.34
N LYS A 20 3.42 -1.02 -1.65
CA LYS A 20 4.31 -2.10 -2.09
C LYS A 20 3.99 -3.42 -1.39
N LEU A 21 3.99 -4.53 -2.14
CA LEU A 21 3.73 -5.89 -1.65
C LEU A 21 4.98 -6.77 -1.69
N LYS A 22 5.05 -7.77 -0.80
CA LYS A 22 6.07 -8.84 -0.82
C LYS A 22 5.73 -9.89 -1.88
N GLN A 23 6.74 -10.55 -2.45
CA GLN A 23 6.62 -11.65 -3.43
C GLN A 23 5.62 -12.77 -3.08
N ASN A 24 5.31 -12.98 -1.80
CA ASN A 24 4.46 -14.08 -1.32
C ASN A 24 2.99 -13.69 -1.13
N SER A 25 2.61 -12.48 -1.54
CA SER A 25 1.25 -11.96 -1.36
C SER A 25 0.29 -12.68 -2.33
N SER A 26 -0.50 -13.59 -1.78
CA SER A 26 -1.19 -14.67 -2.49
C SER A 26 -2.44 -14.24 -3.29
N GLY A 27 -2.93 -15.14 -4.15
CA GLY A 27 -4.15 -14.99 -4.96
C GLY A 27 -5.43 -14.60 -4.19
N ARG A 28 -5.45 -14.70 -2.85
CA ARG A 28 -6.52 -14.18 -1.99
C ARG A 28 -6.70 -12.66 -2.11
N GLN A 29 -5.62 -11.92 -2.33
CA GLN A 29 -5.69 -10.46 -2.52
C GLN A 29 -6.32 -10.08 -3.86
N LEU A 30 -5.98 -10.83 -4.91
CA LEU A 30 -6.59 -10.65 -6.23
C LEU A 30 -8.07 -11.01 -6.23
N PHE A 31 -8.40 -12.10 -5.54
CA PHE A 31 -9.78 -12.48 -5.27
C PHE A 31 -10.56 -11.35 -4.59
N ASN A 32 -10.02 -10.79 -3.50
CA ASN A 32 -10.71 -9.69 -2.83
C ASN A 32 -10.91 -8.48 -3.76
N GLN A 33 -9.88 -8.08 -4.53
CA GLN A 33 -10.03 -6.99 -5.51
C GLN A 33 -11.10 -7.27 -6.58
N ALA A 34 -11.18 -8.51 -7.07
CA ALA A 34 -12.21 -8.93 -8.01
C ALA A 34 -13.61 -8.77 -7.37
N VAL A 35 -13.80 -9.23 -6.13
CA VAL A 35 -15.07 -9.13 -5.38
C VAL A 35 -15.48 -7.68 -5.15
N VAL A 36 -14.52 -6.81 -4.78
CA VAL A 36 -14.79 -5.38 -4.60
C VAL A 36 -15.30 -4.75 -5.90
N ARG A 37 -14.70 -5.11 -7.04
CA ARG A 37 -14.96 -4.47 -8.33
C ARG A 37 -16.20 -5.02 -9.04
N HIS A 38 -16.43 -6.33 -8.98
CA HIS A 38 -17.45 -7.01 -9.79
C HIS A 38 -18.59 -7.61 -8.96
N GLY A 39 -18.46 -7.69 -7.63
CA GLY A 39 -19.50 -8.23 -6.76
C GLY A 39 -19.42 -9.76 -6.63
N LYS A 40 -20.58 -10.44 -6.54
CA LYS A 40 -20.60 -11.91 -6.43
C LYS A 40 -20.28 -12.55 -7.77
N TYR A 41 -19.66 -13.73 -7.72
CA TYR A 41 -19.42 -14.50 -8.94
C TYR A 41 -20.75 -14.96 -9.56
N ASP A 42 -20.88 -14.69 -10.84
CA ASP A 42 -21.98 -15.08 -11.70
C ASP A 42 -21.38 -15.66 -12.99
N PRO A 43 -21.54 -16.95 -13.28
CA PRO A 43 -20.94 -17.58 -14.45
C PRO A 43 -21.51 -17.09 -15.79
N GLU A 44 -22.70 -16.50 -15.84
CA GLU A 44 -23.28 -15.94 -17.07
C GLU A 44 -22.63 -14.61 -17.43
N VAL A 45 -22.28 -13.82 -16.40
CA VAL A 45 -21.65 -12.49 -16.54
C VAL A 45 -20.12 -12.59 -16.60
N HIS A 46 -19.51 -13.42 -15.76
CA HIS A 46 -18.06 -13.50 -15.56
C HIS A 46 -17.44 -14.60 -16.42
N GLN A 47 -17.45 -14.37 -17.73
CA GLN A 47 -16.82 -15.23 -18.72
C GLN A 47 -15.29 -15.02 -18.76
N ARG A 48 -14.56 -15.99 -19.32
CA ARG A 48 -13.09 -15.96 -19.41
C ARG A 48 -12.59 -14.63 -20.00
N GLY A 49 -11.59 -14.02 -19.36
CA GLY A 49 -11.01 -12.74 -19.72
C GLY A 49 -11.65 -11.53 -19.02
N PHE A 50 -12.69 -11.72 -18.21
CA PHE A 50 -13.30 -10.61 -17.45
C PHE A 50 -12.33 -10.02 -16.42
N LEU A 51 -11.43 -10.85 -15.87
CA LEU A 51 -10.32 -10.39 -15.06
C LEU A 51 -9.12 -10.11 -15.96
N ASN A 52 -9.04 -8.88 -16.46
CA ASN A 52 -7.84 -8.36 -17.11
C ASN A 52 -6.69 -8.27 -16.08
N ILE A 53 -5.98 -9.38 -15.85
CA ILE A 53 -4.99 -9.57 -14.79
C ILE A 53 -3.94 -8.44 -14.70
N PRO A 54 -3.36 -7.92 -15.80
CA PRO A 54 -2.46 -6.77 -15.76
C PRO A 54 -3.02 -5.51 -15.07
N ASN A 55 -4.34 -5.35 -14.98
CA ASN A 55 -4.97 -4.24 -14.26
C ASN A 55 -5.01 -4.44 -12.73
N TYR A 56 -4.76 -5.66 -12.26
CA TYR A 56 -4.79 -6.02 -10.83
C TYR A 56 -3.41 -6.39 -10.31
N ILE A 57 -2.56 -6.98 -11.18
CA ILE A 57 -1.20 -7.39 -10.87
C ILE A 57 -0.21 -6.51 -11.64
N PRO A 58 0.74 -5.84 -10.95
CA PRO A 58 1.79 -5.08 -11.61
C PRO A 58 2.69 -5.95 -12.50
N ALA A 59 3.11 -5.43 -13.67
CA ALA A 59 3.85 -6.18 -14.68
C ALA A 59 5.08 -6.96 -14.14
N HIS A 60 5.92 -6.28 -13.36
CA HIS A 60 7.11 -6.89 -12.77
C HIS A 60 6.83 -8.01 -11.74
N VAL A 61 5.59 -8.18 -11.27
CA VAL A 61 5.15 -9.31 -10.42
C VAL A 61 4.75 -10.50 -11.27
N LEU A 62 4.06 -10.22 -12.38
CA LEU A 62 3.75 -11.24 -13.39
C LEU A 62 5.04 -11.85 -13.93
N GLU A 63 6.05 -11.03 -14.20
CA GLU A 63 7.39 -11.47 -14.64
C GLU A 63 8.13 -12.33 -13.61
N GLN A 64 7.75 -12.27 -12.33
CA GLN A 64 8.34 -13.09 -11.27
C GLN A 64 7.65 -14.44 -11.08
N HIS A 65 6.52 -14.66 -11.75
CA HIS A 65 5.74 -15.88 -11.63
C HIS A 65 5.71 -16.63 -12.97
N THR A 66 5.59 -17.95 -12.89
CA THR A 66 5.49 -18.82 -14.07
C THR A 66 4.05 -18.95 -14.61
N LEU A 67 3.09 -18.28 -13.96
CA LEU A 67 1.67 -18.41 -14.30
C LEU A 67 1.30 -17.44 -15.42
N THR A 68 0.56 -17.93 -16.40
CA THR A 68 -0.07 -17.08 -17.42
C THR A 68 -1.22 -16.25 -16.81
N ASN A 69 -1.64 -15.20 -17.50
CA ASN A 69 -2.81 -14.41 -17.09
C ASN A 69 -4.06 -15.31 -16.95
N ASP A 70 -4.27 -16.26 -17.86
CA ASP A 70 -5.39 -17.19 -17.80
C ASP A 70 -5.32 -18.08 -16.55
N GLN A 71 -4.13 -18.55 -16.17
CA GLN A 71 -3.95 -19.36 -14.96
C GLN A 71 -4.15 -18.55 -13.67
N TRP A 72 -3.78 -17.28 -13.69
CA TRP A 72 -4.10 -16.35 -12.61
C TRP A 72 -5.62 -16.14 -12.48
N GLU A 73 -6.30 -15.90 -13.59
CA GLU A 73 -7.76 -15.76 -13.64
C GLU A 73 -8.46 -17.03 -13.15
N GLU A 74 -8.04 -18.21 -13.60
CA GLU A 74 -8.60 -19.50 -13.15
C GLU A 74 -8.49 -19.66 -11.63
N LYS A 75 -7.33 -19.32 -11.05
CA LYS A 75 -7.15 -19.35 -9.59
C LYS A 75 -8.12 -18.40 -8.89
N VAL A 76 -8.26 -17.17 -9.39
CA VAL A 76 -9.19 -16.19 -8.79
C VAL A 76 -10.64 -16.67 -8.90
N VAL A 77 -11.04 -17.22 -10.05
CA VAL A 77 -12.39 -17.78 -10.27
C VAL A 77 -12.67 -18.98 -9.37
N GLN A 78 -11.70 -19.88 -9.18
CA GLN A 78 -11.84 -21.00 -8.25
C GLN A 78 -12.09 -20.51 -6.83
N TRP A 79 -11.34 -19.49 -6.39
CA TRP A 79 -11.56 -18.85 -5.09
C TRP A 79 -12.93 -18.18 -4.99
N TYR A 80 -13.39 -17.53 -6.06
CA TYR A 80 -14.72 -16.93 -6.16
C TYR A 80 -15.84 -17.93 -5.93
N LYS A 81 -15.73 -19.10 -6.56
CA LYS A 81 -16.69 -20.20 -6.40
C LYS A 81 -16.69 -20.77 -4.99
N GLN A 82 -15.52 -20.84 -4.35
CA GLN A 82 -15.40 -21.33 -2.96
C GLN A 82 -15.94 -20.35 -1.92
N HIS A 83 -16.08 -19.07 -2.27
CA HIS A 83 -16.49 -18.00 -1.35
C HIS A 83 -17.73 -17.24 -1.89
N SER A 84 -18.67 -17.94 -2.53
CA SER A 84 -19.91 -17.37 -3.09
C SER A 84 -20.77 -16.60 -2.07
N ASP A 85 -20.61 -16.95 -0.81
CA ASP A 85 -21.40 -16.44 0.31
C ASP A 85 -20.78 -15.16 0.89
N LEU A 86 -19.53 -14.85 0.53
CA LEU A 86 -18.81 -13.68 1.02
C LEU A 86 -19.47 -12.41 0.46
N SER A 87 -19.90 -11.53 1.35
CA SER A 87 -20.45 -10.25 0.92
C SER A 87 -19.33 -9.34 0.40
N LYS A 88 -19.71 -8.34 -0.41
CA LYS A 88 -18.76 -7.31 -0.86
C LYS A 88 -18.08 -6.60 0.31
N GLN A 89 -18.82 -6.37 1.41
CA GLN A 89 -18.28 -5.72 2.60
C GLN A 89 -17.25 -6.60 3.33
N ASP A 90 -17.54 -7.90 3.46
CA ASP A 90 -16.61 -8.84 4.08
C ASP A 90 -15.34 -9.02 3.24
N ALA A 91 -15.46 -9.04 1.92
CA ALA A 91 -14.32 -9.09 1.01
C ALA A 91 -13.45 -7.83 1.10
N ILE A 92 -14.06 -6.64 1.22
CA ILE A 92 -13.35 -5.39 1.50
C ILE A 92 -12.63 -5.48 2.85
N MET A 93 -13.28 -5.98 3.89
CA MET A 93 -12.70 -6.10 5.22
C MET A 93 -11.50 -7.06 5.24
N GLU A 94 -11.65 -8.25 4.65
CA GLU A 94 -10.56 -9.23 4.53
C GLU A 94 -9.40 -8.70 3.68
N TYR A 95 -9.68 -7.82 2.72
CA TYR A 95 -8.64 -7.13 1.97
C TYR A 95 -7.87 -6.13 2.82
N LEU A 96 -8.60 -5.23 3.49
CA LEU A 96 -8.01 -4.18 4.32
C LEU A 96 -7.19 -4.79 5.46
N LYS A 97 -7.64 -5.92 6.03
CA LYS A 97 -6.87 -6.68 7.04
C LYS A 97 -5.48 -7.09 6.58
N VAL A 98 -5.31 -7.39 5.28
CA VAL A 98 -4.01 -7.75 4.70
C VAL A 98 -3.27 -6.51 4.22
N ALA A 99 -3.96 -5.53 3.66
CA ALA A 99 -3.36 -4.31 3.15
C ALA A 99 -2.76 -3.44 4.27
N GLN A 100 -3.38 -3.41 5.45
CA GLN A 100 -2.91 -2.61 6.58
C GLN A 100 -1.52 -2.99 7.10
N ASP A 101 -1.08 -4.24 6.88
CA ASP A 101 0.21 -4.74 7.33
C ASP A 101 1.39 -4.34 6.40
N LEU A 102 1.10 -3.63 5.31
CA LEU A 102 2.10 -3.25 4.32
C LEU A 102 2.82 -1.98 4.74
N GLU A 103 4.13 -1.94 4.57
CA GLU A 103 5.00 -0.86 5.06
C GLU A 103 4.70 0.51 4.43
N MET A 104 4.04 0.55 3.27
CA MET A 104 3.63 1.79 2.62
C MET A 104 2.13 2.10 2.77
N TYR A 105 1.36 1.21 3.39
CA TYR A 105 -0.08 1.41 3.53
C TYR A 105 -0.38 2.59 4.46
N GLY A 106 -1.25 3.49 4.00
CA GLY A 106 -1.67 4.65 4.78
C GLY A 106 -0.60 5.72 4.93
N VAL A 107 0.55 5.61 4.25
CA VAL A 107 1.64 6.58 4.32
C VAL A 107 1.55 7.60 3.18
N ASN A 108 1.41 8.87 3.54
CA ASN A 108 1.51 9.99 2.59
C ASN A 108 2.96 10.48 2.52
N TYR A 109 3.55 10.44 1.32
CA TYR A 109 4.95 10.81 1.12
C TYR A 109 5.11 12.23 0.56
N PHE A 110 5.97 13.02 1.21
CA PHE A 110 6.36 14.36 0.78
C PHE A 110 7.87 14.42 0.57
N HIS A 111 8.29 15.04 -0.53
CA HIS A 111 9.71 15.27 -0.77
C HIS A 111 10.20 16.42 0.09
N ILE A 112 11.29 16.23 0.84
CA ILE A 112 11.83 17.22 1.77
C ILE A 112 13.35 17.28 1.68
N ARG A 113 13.94 18.37 2.19
CA ARG A 113 15.38 18.43 2.43
C ARG A 113 15.67 18.60 3.92
N ASN A 114 16.82 18.13 4.37
CA ASN A 114 17.32 18.52 5.69
C ASN A 114 18.16 19.80 5.59
N VAL A 115 18.63 20.32 6.74
CA VAL A 115 19.52 21.49 6.80
C VAL A 115 20.83 21.29 6.03
N LYS A 116 21.26 20.04 5.83
CA LYS A 116 22.44 19.66 5.03
C LYS A 116 22.12 19.51 3.53
N GLN A 117 20.92 19.91 3.07
CA GLN A 117 20.45 19.78 1.69
C GLN A 117 20.40 18.33 1.18
N THR A 118 20.31 17.34 2.07
CA THR A 118 20.08 15.95 1.67
C THR A 118 18.62 15.75 1.30
N GLU A 119 18.36 15.20 0.11
CA GLU A 119 17.02 14.81 -0.34
C GLU A 119 16.52 13.60 0.45
N LEU A 120 15.30 13.70 0.98
CA LEU A 120 14.66 12.70 1.82
C LEU A 120 13.15 12.67 1.53
N TRP A 121 12.47 11.66 2.06
CA TRP A 121 11.01 11.64 2.12
C TRP A 121 10.52 11.77 3.55
N LEU A 122 9.47 12.57 3.74
CA LEU A 122 8.63 12.59 4.93
C LEU A 122 7.40 11.73 4.65
N GLY A 123 7.24 10.63 5.37
CA GLY A 123 5.99 9.89 5.43
C GLY A 123 5.13 10.36 6.59
N CYS A 124 3.83 10.49 6.37
CA CYS A 124 2.84 10.80 7.38
C CYS A 124 1.76 9.72 7.37
N ASP A 125 1.53 9.06 8.50
CA ASP A 125 0.55 8.00 8.66
C ASP A 125 -0.22 8.13 9.99
N SER A 126 -1.06 7.13 10.31
CA SER A 126 -1.86 7.12 11.53
C SER A 126 -1.02 6.92 12.81
N LEU A 127 0.24 6.50 12.70
CA LEU A 127 1.13 6.23 13.84
C LEU A 127 2.06 7.43 14.12
N GLY A 128 2.47 8.17 13.10
CA GLY A 128 3.35 9.32 13.28
C GLY A 128 3.88 9.95 11.99
N LEU A 129 5.05 10.56 12.14
CA LEU A 129 5.88 11.04 11.05
C LEU A 129 7.12 10.16 10.91
N ASN A 130 7.49 9.85 9.68
CA ASN A 130 8.61 8.98 9.34
C ASN A 130 9.54 9.67 8.34
N ILE A 131 10.85 9.51 8.49
CA ILE A 131 11.87 10.02 7.56
C ILE A 131 12.50 8.84 6.83
N TYR A 132 12.55 8.94 5.51
CA TYR A 132 13.08 7.90 4.63
C TYR A 132 14.17 8.47 3.71
N ASP A 133 15.02 7.60 3.20
CA ASP A 133 15.98 7.98 2.16
C ASP A 133 15.27 8.23 0.82
N ALA A 134 15.90 9.04 -0.04
CA ALA A 134 15.41 9.31 -1.38
C ALA A 134 15.15 8.04 -2.21
N GLU A 135 15.96 6.99 -2.00
CA GLU A 135 15.92 5.72 -2.75
C GLU A 135 15.10 4.61 -2.07
N ASP A 136 14.80 4.71 -0.77
CA ASP A 136 14.07 3.69 -0.01
C ASP A 136 12.91 4.28 0.79
N LYS A 137 11.68 4.09 0.30
CA LYS A 137 10.42 4.48 0.98
C LYS A 137 9.82 3.40 1.89
N LEU A 138 10.44 2.22 1.97
CA LEU A 138 9.94 1.09 2.75
C LEU A 138 10.40 1.17 4.20
N THR A 139 11.69 1.47 4.40
CA THR A 139 12.31 1.42 5.72
C THR A 139 12.49 2.83 6.27
N PRO A 140 11.73 3.25 7.30
CA PRO A 140 11.96 4.55 7.92
C PRO A 140 13.30 4.53 8.68
N LYS A 141 14.10 5.58 8.50
CA LYS A 141 15.35 5.80 9.25
C LYS A 141 15.10 6.45 10.61
N ILE A 142 14.10 7.33 10.67
CA ILE A 142 13.73 8.07 11.88
C ILE A 142 12.22 8.10 11.94
N SER A 143 11.66 7.85 13.12
CA SER A 143 10.22 7.87 13.36
C SER A 143 9.92 8.79 14.54
N PHE A 144 8.85 9.56 14.42
CA PHE A 144 8.31 10.44 15.46
C PHE A 144 6.85 10.06 15.69
N PRO A 145 6.58 9.21 16.70
CA PRO A 145 5.23 8.87 17.11
C PRO A 145 4.40 10.11 17.46
N TRP A 146 3.10 10.11 17.17
CA TRP A 146 2.24 11.27 17.45
C TRP A 146 2.25 11.70 18.93
N ASN A 147 2.35 10.75 19.86
CA ASN A 147 2.42 11.01 21.31
C ASN A 147 3.75 11.66 21.76
N GLU A 148 4.79 11.65 20.92
CA GLU A 148 6.07 12.32 21.18
C GLU A 148 6.15 13.71 20.54
N ILE A 149 5.14 14.11 19.76
CA ILE A 149 5.09 15.38 19.05
C ILE A 149 4.21 16.37 19.82
N ARG A 150 4.81 17.43 20.34
CA ARG A 150 4.08 18.51 21.03
C ARG A 150 3.50 19.52 20.06
N LYS A 151 4.26 19.88 19.02
CA LYS A 151 3.85 20.93 18.07
C LYS A 151 4.54 20.75 16.73
N LEU A 152 3.76 20.93 15.67
CA LEU A 152 4.24 21.09 14.30
C LEU A 152 4.21 22.58 13.93
N VAL A 153 5.27 23.09 13.32
CA VAL A 153 5.38 24.49 12.88
C VAL A 153 5.89 24.52 11.45
N TYR A 154 5.19 25.23 10.57
CA TYR A 154 5.64 25.50 9.22
C TYR A 154 5.81 27.01 9.01
N SER A 155 6.94 27.44 8.46
CA SER A 155 7.21 28.85 8.15
C SER A 155 8.27 28.97 7.06
N HIS A 156 8.05 29.79 6.04
CA HIS A 156 9.02 30.08 4.96
C HIS A 156 9.70 28.83 4.40
N SER A 157 8.92 27.79 4.07
CA SER A 157 9.45 26.51 3.56
C SER A 157 10.35 25.77 4.54
N LYS A 158 10.10 25.93 5.85
CA LYS A 158 10.74 25.14 6.91
C LYS A 158 9.68 24.47 7.76
N PHE A 159 9.75 23.14 7.86
CA PHE A 159 8.89 22.34 8.72
C PHE A 159 9.65 21.90 9.98
N THR A 160 9.13 22.25 11.16
CA THR A 160 9.78 21.98 12.45
C THR A 160 8.88 21.10 13.30
N VAL A 161 9.43 19.97 13.76
CA VAL A 161 8.80 19.06 14.71
C VAL A 161 9.35 19.36 16.10
N LYS A 162 8.49 19.79 17.03
CA LYS A 162 8.87 20.00 18.43
C LYS A 162 8.43 18.78 19.24
N SER A 163 9.41 18.08 19.82
CA SER A 163 9.14 16.95 20.72
C SER A 163 8.47 17.41 22.02
N THR A 164 7.73 16.51 22.65
CA THR A 164 7.21 16.65 24.02
C THR A 164 8.34 16.68 25.04
N ASP A 165 9.45 16.00 24.76
CA ASP A 165 10.61 15.98 25.63
C ASP A 165 11.52 17.19 25.35
N THR A 166 11.92 17.90 26.41
CA THR A 166 12.63 19.18 26.30
C THR A 166 14.07 19.04 25.78
N SER A 167 14.54 17.82 25.50
CA SER A 167 15.93 17.45 25.20
C SER A 167 16.25 17.21 23.72
N SER A 168 15.27 17.01 22.82
CA SER A 168 15.53 16.65 21.42
C SER A 168 14.73 17.49 20.41
N LYS A 169 15.42 18.41 19.72
CA LYS A 169 14.86 19.21 18.60
C LYS A 169 15.38 18.66 17.27
N VAL A 170 14.47 18.26 16.37
CA VAL A 170 14.80 17.93 14.98
C VAL A 170 14.10 18.93 14.05
N SER A 171 14.83 19.50 13.10
CA SER A 171 14.32 20.49 12.13
C SER A 171 14.62 20.03 10.71
N VAL A 172 13.63 20.12 9.82
CA VAL A 172 13.76 19.84 8.37
C VAL A 172 13.39 21.09 7.56
N GLN A 173 13.87 21.19 6.31
CA GLN A 173 13.60 22.29 5.38
C GLN A 173 12.74 21.78 4.22
#